data_AF-A0A7S0BG07-F1
#
_entry.id   AF-A0A7S0BG07-F1
#
_cell.length_a   1.000
_cell.length_b   1.000
_cell.length_c   1.000
_cell.angle_alpha   90.00
_cell.angle_beta   90.00
_cell.angle_gamma   90.00
#
_symmetry.space_group_name_H-M   'P 1'
#
loop_
_entity.id
_entity.type
_entity.pdbx_description
1 polymer ?
#
loop_
_entity_poly.entity_id
_entity_poly.type
_entity_poly.pdbx_seq_one_letter_code
_entity_poly.pdbx_strand_id
1 'polypeptide(L)'
;VIVFGAMMFYIETLFCEVDPDTLRYVYTSGDNTGEETLYQNIPVSMWWAIVTVTTVGYGDMFPVTWGGRLVAVATMVAAIVVLAFPVTILGSAFNDSYDQKTEEQLEKEKFREPFGVRVSKWIRRLLRQREAKRNIDEVVENYEQRVEMHELKGDDKAFFFSAVDDAEKWFMALEELNEELFKQMKVVERETARISYLQTRVKMLTSVLDAKAEALSEVTDSRENGSMADKI
;
A
#
# COMPACT_ATOMS: atom_id res chain seq x y z
N VAL A 1 24.32 25.79 0.90
CA VAL A 1 25.62 25.97 0.22
C VAL A 1 26.26 27.31 0.57
N ILE A 2 25.67 28.46 0.22
CA ILE A 2 26.27 29.79 0.45
C ILE A 2 26.64 30.01 1.92
N VAL A 3 25.71 29.75 2.85
CA VAL A 3 25.93 29.92 4.30
C VAL A 3 27.09 29.05 4.80
N PHE A 4 27.10 27.76 4.46
CA PHE A 4 28.16 26.84 4.88
C PHE A 4 29.51 27.16 4.25
N GLY A 5 29.54 27.54 2.97
CA GLY A 5 30.77 27.98 2.30
C GLY A 5 31.34 29.25 2.93
N ALA A 6 30.50 30.27 3.15
CA ALA A 6 30.92 31.50 3.82
C ALA A 6 31.42 31.24 5.26
N MET A 7 30.70 30.42 6.03
CA MET A 7 31.10 30.04 7.39
C MET A 7 32.45 29.30 7.40
N MET A 8 32.66 28.41 6.43
CA MET A 8 33.91 27.67 6.25
C MET A 8 35.07 28.63 5.93
N PHE A 9 34.86 29.55 4.99
CA PHE A 9 35.86 30.57 4.64
C PHE A 9 36.28 31.39 5.85
N TYR A 10 35.32 31.96 6.60
CA TYR A 10 35.64 32.78 7.76
C TYR A 10 36.41 31.98 8.82
N ILE A 11 36.01 30.75 9.12
CA ILE A 11 36.64 29.97 10.19
C ILE A 11 38.05 29.52 9.83
N GLU A 12 38.32 29.13 8.58
CA GLU A 12 39.67 28.72 8.18
C GLU A 12 40.61 29.91 8.04
N THR A 13 40.08 31.09 7.69
CA THR A 13 40.88 32.32 7.59
C THR A 13 41.12 33.00 8.93
N LEU A 14 40.44 32.62 10.02
CA LEU A 14 40.64 33.20 11.36
C LEU A 14 42.10 33.09 11.85
N PHE A 15 42.82 32.06 11.43
CA PHE A 15 44.22 31.81 11.82
C PHE A 15 45.20 32.06 10.67
N CYS A 16 44.75 32.76 9.62
CA CYS A 16 45.56 33.10 8.46
C CYS A 16 45.86 34.59 8.42
N GLU A 17 47.05 34.93 7.95
CA GLU A 17 47.44 36.30 7.64
C GLU A 17 47.75 36.39 6.14
N VAL A 18 47.61 37.59 5.58
CA VAL A 18 47.89 37.81 4.16
C VAL A 18 49.38 38.05 4.02
N ASP A 19 50.07 37.15 3.30
CA ASP A 19 51.47 37.32 3.00
C ASP A 19 51.67 38.51 2.02
N PRO A 20 52.50 39.51 2.36
CA PRO A 20 52.71 40.70 1.52
C PRO A 20 53.31 40.40 0.14
N ASP A 21 54.04 39.29 -0.04
CA ASP A 21 54.70 38.96 -1.31
C ASP A 21 53.76 38.21 -2.28
N THR A 22 52.92 37.30 -1.77
CA THR A 22 52.01 36.48 -2.58
C THR A 22 50.56 36.98 -2.61
N LEU A 23 50.17 37.90 -1.70
CA LEU A 23 48.80 38.37 -1.51
C LEU A 23 47.79 37.23 -1.27
N ARG A 24 48.26 36.12 -0.70
CA ARG A 24 47.46 34.93 -0.38
C ARG A 24 47.35 34.77 1.13
N TYR A 25 46.27 34.13 1.57
CA TYR A 25 46.09 33.75 2.96
C TYR A 25 47.01 32.56 3.28
N VAL A 26 47.81 32.70 4.33
CA VAL A 26 48.80 31.71 4.78
C VAL A 26 48.57 31.43 6.27
N TYR A 27 48.69 30.17 6.70
CA TYR A 27 48.49 29.81 8.12
C TYR A 27 49.60 30.40 9.00
N THR A 28 49.20 31.01 10.12
CA THR A 28 50.11 31.66 11.08
C THR A 28 50.43 30.80 12.30
N SER A 29 49.70 29.70 12.52
CA SER A 29 49.84 28.85 13.70
C SER A 29 49.47 27.40 13.39
N GLY A 30 50.25 26.46 13.94
CA GLY A 30 50.06 25.01 13.80
C GLY A 30 51.12 24.34 12.92
N ASP A 31 50.93 23.06 12.60
CA ASP A 31 51.92 22.28 11.83
C ASP A 31 52.08 22.77 10.37
N ASN A 32 51.06 23.45 9.83
CA ASN A 32 51.04 23.98 8.46
C ASN A 32 51.42 25.46 8.40
N THR A 33 52.13 25.98 9.40
CA THR A 33 52.54 27.39 9.44
C THR A 33 53.39 27.73 8.23
N GLY A 34 53.03 28.80 7.51
CA GLY A 34 53.70 29.19 6.27
C GLY A 34 53.15 28.53 4.99
N GLU A 35 52.19 27.61 5.10
CA GLU A 35 51.50 27.05 3.94
C GLU A 35 50.26 27.88 3.54
N GLU A 36 50.00 27.97 2.23
CA GLU A 36 48.82 28.66 1.71
C GLU A 36 47.53 27.88 2.06
N THR A 37 46.51 28.60 2.52
CA THR A 37 45.19 27.96 2.72
C THR A 37 44.52 27.65 1.40
N LEU A 38 43.76 26.56 1.36
CA LEU A 38 42.91 26.21 0.22
C LEU A 38 41.72 27.17 0.08
N TYR A 39 41.37 27.90 1.16
CA TYR A 39 40.22 28.79 1.24
C TYR A 39 40.59 30.25 0.96
N GLN A 40 41.00 30.57 -0.26
CA GLN A 40 41.47 31.93 -0.61
C GLN A 40 40.35 32.96 -0.79
N ASN A 41 39.16 32.55 -1.27
CA ASN A 41 38.04 33.45 -1.52
C ASN A 41 36.70 32.75 -1.26
N ILE A 42 35.63 33.53 -1.04
CA ILE A 42 34.26 33.02 -0.80
C ILE A 42 33.78 32.10 -1.95
N PRO A 43 33.91 32.44 -3.24
CA PRO A 43 33.46 31.53 -4.32
C PRO A 43 34.22 30.19 -4.34
N VAL A 44 35.50 30.18 -3.95
CA VAL A 44 36.30 28.96 -3.87
C VAL A 44 35.83 28.10 -2.70
N SER A 45 35.48 28.70 -1.56
CA SER A 45 34.86 27.96 -0.44
C SER A 45 33.47 27.39 -0.78
N MET A 46 32.73 28.04 -1.69
CA MET A 46 31.46 27.53 -2.18
C MET A 46 31.64 26.26 -3.01
N TRP A 47 32.74 26.13 -3.77
CA TRP A 47 33.06 24.89 -4.48
C TRP A 47 33.16 23.71 -3.52
N TRP A 48 33.94 23.85 -2.44
CA TRP A 48 34.01 22.84 -1.39
C TRP A 48 32.63 22.50 -0.81
N ALA A 49 31.81 23.52 -0.52
CA ALA A 49 30.47 23.33 0.03
C ALA A 49 29.53 22.60 -0.94
N ILE A 50 29.63 22.86 -2.26
CA ILE A 50 28.85 22.15 -3.29
C ILE A 50 29.25 20.68 -3.32
N VAL A 51 30.54 20.40 -3.48
CA VAL A 51 31.11 19.04 -3.59
C VAL A 51 30.81 18.19 -2.35
N THR A 52 30.80 18.83 -1.18
CA THR A 52 30.48 18.17 0.10
C THR A 52 28.98 17.90 0.22
N VAL A 53 28.12 18.86 -0.12
CA VAL A 53 26.66 18.71 -0.04
C VAL A 53 26.16 17.67 -1.05
N THR A 54 26.79 17.56 -2.21
CA THR A 54 26.48 16.53 -3.21
C THR A 54 27.13 15.18 -2.89
N THR A 55 27.86 15.06 -1.78
CA THR A 55 28.56 13.85 -1.34
C THR A 55 29.59 13.30 -2.34
N VAL A 56 30.06 14.13 -3.28
CA VAL A 56 31.08 13.73 -4.28
C VAL A 56 32.45 13.63 -3.62
N GLY A 57 32.83 14.64 -2.85
CA GLY A 57 34.05 14.62 -2.02
C GLY A 57 35.35 14.37 -2.79
N TYR A 58 35.71 15.22 -3.75
CA TYR A 58 36.95 15.07 -4.54
C TYR A 58 38.24 15.03 -3.70
N GLY A 59 38.22 15.64 -2.51
CA GLY A 59 39.38 15.70 -1.60
C GLY A 59 40.44 16.72 -2.01
N ASP A 60 40.15 17.57 -3.00
CA ASP A 60 40.95 18.71 -3.43
C ASP A 60 40.98 19.83 -2.39
N MET A 61 39.90 19.98 -1.63
CA MET A 61 39.77 20.94 -0.54
C MET A 61 39.23 20.25 0.72
N PHE A 62 39.85 20.53 1.86
CA PHE A 62 39.39 20.03 3.16
C PHE A 62 39.76 21.01 4.28
N PRO A 63 38.94 21.11 5.34
CA PRO A 63 39.23 21.97 6.48
C PRO A 63 40.40 21.42 7.28
N VAL A 64 41.38 22.28 7.54
CA VAL A 64 42.55 21.92 8.31
C VAL A 64 42.31 22.24 9.78
N THR A 65 41.65 23.36 10.07
CA THR A 65 41.45 23.86 11.42
C THR A 65 40.45 23.02 12.20
N TRP A 66 40.61 22.99 13.53
CA TRP A 66 39.67 22.32 14.43
C TRP A 66 38.23 22.86 14.28
N GLY A 67 38.08 24.19 14.24
CA GLY A 67 36.78 24.83 14.05
C GLY A 67 36.16 24.49 12.69
N GLY A 68 36.99 24.42 11.65
CA GLY A 68 36.52 24.08 10.31
C GLY A 68 36.02 22.64 10.19
N ARG A 69 36.69 21.70 10.87
CA ARG A 69 36.23 20.30 10.94
C ARG A 69 34.86 20.19 11.61
N LEU A 70 34.57 20.96 12.65
CA LEU A 70 33.24 20.99 13.28
C LEU A 70 32.16 21.48 12.30
N VAL A 71 32.45 22.54 11.54
CA VAL A 71 31.52 23.04 10.51
C VAL A 71 31.34 22.05 9.38
N ALA A 72 32.39 21.34 8.98
CA ALA A 72 32.27 20.29 7.97
C ALA A 72 31.35 19.15 8.41
N VAL A 73 31.49 18.67 9.65
CA VAL A 73 30.58 17.65 10.20
C VAL A 73 29.13 18.16 10.19
N ALA A 74 28.90 19.38 10.67
CA ALA A 74 27.55 19.98 10.66
C ALA A 74 26.98 20.10 9.23
N THR A 75 27.83 20.48 8.27
CA THR A 75 27.45 20.61 6.86
C THR A 75 27.09 19.25 6.26
N MET A 76 27.86 18.20 6.53
CA MET A 76 27.59 16.84 6.05
C MET A 76 26.25 16.31 6.58
N VAL A 77 25.96 16.50 7.88
CA VAL A 77 24.68 16.09 8.47
C VAL A 77 23.51 16.85 7.84
N ALA A 78 23.64 18.17 7.69
CA ALA A 78 22.62 18.98 7.03
C ALA A 78 22.39 18.56 5.57
N ALA A 79 23.44 18.18 4.84
CA ALA A 79 23.35 17.72 3.46
C ALA A 79 22.52 16.43 3.34
N ILE A 80 22.75 15.44 4.21
CA ILE A 80 21.99 14.18 4.22
C ILE A 80 20.50 14.45 4.41
N VAL A 81 20.15 15.32 5.36
CA VAL A 81 18.75 15.70 5.62
C VAL A 81 18.11 16.33 4.38
N VAL A 82 18.80 17.30 3.75
CA VAL A 82 18.29 17.99 2.56
C VAL A 82 18.12 17.03 1.37
N LEU A 83 19.05 16.09 1.17
CA LEU A 83 18.96 15.09 0.10
C LEU A 83 17.85 14.05 0.34
N ALA A 84 17.51 13.76 1.60
CA ALA A 84 16.44 12.81 1.93
C ALA A 84 15.03 13.32 1.57
N PHE A 85 14.80 14.64 1.62
CA PHE A 85 13.49 15.24 1.31
C PHE A 85 12.95 14.90 -0.09
N PRO A 86 13.66 15.18 -1.20
CA PRO A 86 13.13 14.90 -2.53
C PRO A 86 12.92 13.40 -2.76
N VAL A 87 13.82 12.55 -2.24
CA VAL A 87 13.67 11.08 -2.33
C VAL A 87 12.40 10.60 -1.64
N THR A 88 12.11 11.15 -0.45
CA THR A 88 10.90 10.79 0.32
C THR A 88 9.63 11.20 -0.41
N ILE A 89 9.59 12.42 -0.97
CA ILE A 89 8.43 12.95 -1.70
C ILE A 89 8.17 12.15 -2.99
N LEU A 90 9.23 11.82 -3.74
CA LEU A 90 9.09 10.96 -4.91
C LEU A 90 8.62 9.56 -4.51
N GLY A 91 9.19 9.01 -3.43
CA GLY A 91 8.83 7.70 -2.91
C GLY A 91 7.34 7.58 -2.57
N SER A 92 6.77 8.57 -1.89
CA SER A 92 5.33 8.57 -1.58
C SER A 92 4.48 8.67 -2.86
N ALA A 93 4.85 9.52 -3.82
CA ALA A 93 4.09 9.66 -5.07
C ALA A 93 4.08 8.36 -5.91
N PHE A 94 5.21 7.63 -5.93
CA PHE A 94 5.28 6.31 -6.56
C PHE A 94 4.47 5.27 -5.80
N ASN A 95 4.53 5.27 -4.46
CA ASN A 95 3.78 4.34 -3.64
C ASN A 95 2.26 4.53 -3.83
N ASP A 96 1.77 5.77 -3.81
CA ASP A 96 0.35 6.08 -4.02
C ASP A 96 -0.14 5.59 -5.41
N SER A 97 0.70 5.73 -6.42
CA SER A 97 0.39 5.26 -7.79
C SER A 97 0.44 3.74 -7.92
N TYR A 98 1.24 3.06 -7.09
CA TYR A 98 1.36 1.61 -7.07
C TYR A 98 0.17 0.99 -6.32
N ASP A 99 -0.16 1.54 -5.16
CA ASP A 99 -1.28 1.11 -4.33
C ASP A 99 -2.61 1.20 -5.08
N GLN A 100 -2.87 2.30 -5.82
CA GLN A 100 -4.07 2.43 -6.65
C GLN A 100 -4.18 1.32 -7.71
N LYS A 101 -3.06 0.95 -8.35
CA LYS A 101 -3.07 -0.13 -9.35
C LYS A 101 -3.29 -1.50 -8.71
N THR A 102 -2.71 -1.73 -7.53
CA THR A 102 -2.90 -2.97 -6.77
C THR A 102 -4.34 -3.10 -6.27
N GLU A 103 -4.93 -2.02 -5.76
CA GLU A 103 -6.34 -2.01 -5.33
C GLU A 103 -7.28 -2.25 -6.51
N GLU A 104 -7.07 -1.60 -7.66
CA GLU A 104 -7.87 -1.87 -8.87
C GLU A 104 -7.77 -3.35 -9.31
N GLN A 105 -6.59 -3.95 -9.23
CA GLN A 105 -6.40 -5.37 -9.57
C GLN A 105 -7.12 -6.28 -8.58
N LEU A 106 -7.03 -5.98 -7.28
CA LEU A 106 -7.73 -6.72 -6.23
C LEU A 106 -9.25 -6.57 -6.35
N GLU A 107 -9.76 -5.40 -6.72
CA GLU A 107 -11.18 -5.20 -7.00
C GLU A 107 -11.63 -6.00 -8.22
N LYS A 108 -10.86 -5.97 -9.31
CA LYS A 108 -11.13 -6.79 -10.51
C LYS A 108 -11.09 -8.29 -10.18
N GLU A 109 -10.20 -8.75 -9.32
CA GLU A 109 -10.17 -10.14 -8.86
C GLU A 109 -11.34 -10.51 -7.95
N LYS A 110 -11.73 -9.61 -7.02
CA LYS A 110 -12.94 -9.80 -6.19
C LYS A 110 -14.21 -9.91 -7.04
N PHE A 111 -14.32 -9.12 -8.11
CA PHE A 111 -15.42 -9.20 -9.07
C PHE A 111 -15.34 -10.40 -10.01
N ARG A 112 -14.15 -10.98 -10.20
CA ARG A 112 -13.92 -12.19 -11.00
C ARG A 112 -14.14 -13.49 -10.21
N GLU A 113 -14.25 -13.45 -8.87
CA GLU A 113 -14.63 -14.63 -8.10
C GLU A 113 -16.10 -15.02 -8.41
N PRO A 114 -16.35 -16.22 -8.96
CA PRO A 114 -17.71 -16.69 -9.20
C PRO A 114 -18.44 -16.84 -7.85
N PHE A 115 -19.73 -16.48 -7.83
CA PHE A 115 -20.59 -16.48 -6.64
C PHE A 115 -20.44 -17.76 -5.78
N GLY A 116 -20.29 -18.92 -6.42
CA GLY A 116 -20.09 -20.21 -5.76
C GLY A 116 -18.85 -20.30 -4.86
N VAL A 117 -17.73 -19.65 -5.20
CA VAL A 117 -16.53 -19.66 -4.35
C VAL A 117 -16.75 -18.84 -3.09
N ARG A 118 -17.38 -17.67 -3.22
CA ARG A 118 -17.71 -16.77 -2.12
C ARG A 118 -18.70 -17.42 -1.14
N VAL A 119 -19.71 -18.10 -1.67
CA VAL A 119 -20.66 -18.91 -0.89
C VAL A 119 -19.95 -20.09 -0.22
N SER A 120 -19.05 -20.81 -0.88
CA SER A 120 -18.30 -21.92 -0.25
C SER A 120 -17.39 -21.47 0.91
N LYS A 121 -16.82 -20.27 0.81
CA LYS A 121 -15.93 -19.67 1.81
C LYS A 121 -16.76 -19.21 3.03
N TRP A 122 -17.96 -18.70 2.79
CA TRP A 122 -18.95 -18.36 3.82
C TRP A 122 -19.56 -19.61 4.49
N ILE A 123 -19.97 -20.63 3.72
CA ILE A 123 -20.45 -21.92 4.23
C ILE A 123 -19.39 -22.60 5.09
N ARG A 124 -18.10 -22.57 4.70
CA ARG A 124 -17.01 -23.10 5.55
C ARG A 124 -16.79 -22.31 6.85
N ARG A 125 -17.21 -21.05 6.93
CA ARG A 125 -17.21 -20.30 8.20
C ARG A 125 -18.42 -20.70 9.05
N LEU A 126 -19.57 -20.89 8.44
CA LEU A 126 -20.79 -21.35 9.14
C LEU A 126 -20.68 -22.79 9.64
N LEU A 127 -20.11 -23.71 8.85
CA LEU A 127 -19.91 -25.10 9.28
C LEU A 127 -18.90 -25.21 10.42
N ARG A 128 -17.88 -24.33 10.46
CA ARG A 128 -16.99 -24.21 11.62
C ARG A 128 -17.71 -23.76 12.89
N GLN A 129 -18.75 -22.94 12.77
CA GLN A 129 -19.61 -22.60 13.90
C GLN A 129 -20.48 -23.78 14.36
N ARG A 130 -20.87 -24.69 13.46
CA ARG A 130 -21.54 -25.96 13.82
C ARG A 130 -20.66 -26.94 14.58
N GLU A 131 -19.38 -27.06 14.21
CA GLU A 131 -18.42 -27.91 14.98
C GLU A 131 -18.14 -27.35 16.37
N ALA A 132 -18.08 -26.01 16.51
CA ALA A 132 -17.97 -25.36 17.81
C ALA A 132 -19.20 -25.64 18.70
N LYS A 133 -20.39 -25.71 18.13
CA LYS A 133 -21.65 -26.06 18.83
C LYS A 133 -21.63 -27.49 19.37
N ARG A 134 -21.19 -28.48 18.58
CA ARG A 134 -21.07 -29.88 19.05
C ARG A 134 -20.09 -30.04 20.22
N ASN A 135 -18.96 -29.32 20.19
CA ASN A 135 -17.99 -29.38 21.28
C ASN A 135 -18.50 -28.67 22.55
N ILE A 136 -19.39 -27.69 22.42
CA ILE A 136 -20.03 -27.04 23.57
C ILE A 136 -21.08 -27.96 24.18
N ASP A 137 -21.90 -28.64 23.36
CA ASP A 137 -22.90 -29.60 23.85
C ASP A 137 -22.25 -30.75 24.65
N GLU A 138 -21.10 -31.28 24.18
CA GLU A 138 -20.31 -32.29 24.89
C GLU A 138 -19.77 -31.78 26.24
N VAL A 139 -19.35 -30.51 26.29
CA VAL A 139 -18.91 -29.87 27.54
C VAL A 139 -20.09 -29.66 28.48
N VAL A 140 -21.24 -29.18 27.99
CA VAL A 140 -22.45 -29.00 28.80
C VAL A 140 -22.89 -30.33 29.42
N GLU A 141 -22.94 -31.42 28.66
CA GLU A 141 -23.33 -32.75 29.14
C GLU A 141 -22.35 -33.32 30.18
N ASN A 142 -21.04 -33.14 29.97
CA ASN A 142 -20.00 -33.59 30.90
C ASN A 142 -19.99 -32.78 32.21
N TYR A 143 -20.44 -31.51 32.19
CA TYR A 143 -20.58 -30.70 33.39
C TYR A 143 -21.92 -30.93 34.11
N GLU A 144 -23.02 -31.19 33.41
CA GLU A 144 -24.31 -31.58 34.02
C GLU A 144 -24.17 -32.88 34.84
N GLN A 145 -23.45 -33.87 34.31
CA GLN A 145 -23.10 -35.08 35.08
C GLN A 145 -22.30 -34.81 36.36
N ARG A 146 -21.48 -33.75 36.38
CA ARG A 146 -20.67 -33.36 37.55
C ARG A 146 -21.47 -32.57 38.59
N VAL A 147 -22.51 -31.85 38.16
CA VAL A 147 -23.44 -31.11 39.05
C VAL A 147 -24.35 -32.06 39.84
N GLU A 148 -24.70 -33.22 39.28
CA GLU A 148 -25.47 -34.26 40.00
C GLU A 148 -24.64 -35.04 41.03
N MET A 149 -23.32 -35.17 40.82
CA MET A 149 -22.47 -36.06 41.61
C MET A 149 -21.83 -35.46 42.87
N HIS A 150 -21.75 -34.14 43.08
CA HIS A 150 -21.25 -33.55 44.35
C HIS A 150 -21.63 -32.07 44.54
N GLU A 151 -21.89 -31.68 45.80
CA GLU A 151 -22.38 -30.37 46.28
C GLU A 151 -21.67 -29.12 45.70
N LEU A 152 -22.34 -28.39 44.81
CA LEU A 152 -21.99 -27.01 44.46
C LEU A 152 -22.75 -26.02 45.36
N LYS A 153 -22.03 -25.07 45.98
CA LYS A 153 -22.63 -23.97 46.75
C LYS A 153 -23.59 -23.16 45.86
N GLY A 154 -24.68 -22.68 46.46
CA GLY A 154 -25.83 -22.09 45.75
C GLY A 154 -25.50 -20.96 44.76
N ASP A 155 -24.45 -20.18 44.99
CA ASP A 155 -24.03 -19.10 44.07
C ASP A 155 -23.48 -19.64 42.74
N ASP A 156 -22.67 -20.70 42.76
CA ASP A 156 -22.09 -21.28 41.54
C ASP A 156 -23.15 -21.98 40.68
N LYS A 157 -24.19 -22.55 41.32
CA LYS A 157 -25.35 -23.11 40.60
C LYS A 157 -26.16 -22.01 39.90
N ALA A 158 -26.42 -20.90 40.58
CA ALA A 158 -27.19 -19.80 40.00
C ALA A 158 -26.45 -19.14 38.83
N PHE A 159 -25.14 -18.93 38.97
CA PHE A 159 -24.30 -18.43 37.89
C PHE A 159 -24.27 -19.39 36.68
N PHE A 160 -24.21 -20.70 36.93
CA PHE A 160 -24.24 -21.70 35.86
C PHE A 160 -25.56 -21.71 35.10
N PHE A 161 -26.72 -21.78 35.79
CA PHE A 161 -28.01 -21.77 35.11
C PHE A 161 -28.26 -20.45 34.36
N SER A 162 -27.76 -19.32 34.88
CA SER A 162 -27.76 -18.05 34.15
C SER A 162 -26.94 -18.12 32.86
N ALA A 163 -25.74 -18.72 32.92
CA ALA A 163 -24.87 -18.84 31.76
C ALA A 163 -25.43 -19.81 30.71
N VAL A 164 -26.11 -20.87 31.14
CA VAL A 164 -26.79 -21.83 30.25
C VAL A 164 -28.02 -21.19 29.59
N ASP A 165 -28.86 -20.48 30.35
CA ASP A 165 -30.04 -19.76 29.80
C ASP A 165 -29.63 -18.66 28.82
N ASP A 166 -28.54 -17.93 29.10
CA ASP A 166 -27.99 -16.95 28.16
C ASP A 166 -27.43 -17.63 26.91
N ALA A 167 -26.74 -18.78 27.04
CA ALA A 167 -26.26 -19.55 25.90
C ALA A 167 -27.42 -20.07 25.02
N GLU A 168 -28.50 -20.57 25.63
CA GLU A 168 -29.71 -21.01 24.91
C GLU A 168 -30.42 -19.86 24.18
N LYS A 169 -30.53 -18.68 24.81
CA LYS A 169 -31.09 -17.48 24.14
C LYS A 169 -30.26 -17.03 22.96
N TRP A 170 -28.93 -17.00 23.12
CA TRP A 170 -28.01 -16.69 22.03
C TRP A 170 -28.10 -17.71 20.88
N PHE A 171 -28.34 -18.97 21.22
CA PHE A 171 -28.49 -20.06 20.28
C PHE A 171 -29.80 -20.00 19.49
N MET A 172 -30.92 -19.68 20.14
CA MET A 172 -32.21 -19.46 19.48
C MET A 172 -32.13 -18.29 18.49
N ALA A 173 -31.50 -17.19 18.90
CA ALA A 173 -31.28 -16.04 18.02
C ALA A 173 -30.40 -16.40 16.80
N LEU A 174 -29.41 -17.27 16.99
CA LEU A 174 -28.56 -17.78 15.91
C LEU A 174 -29.32 -18.69 14.93
N GLU A 175 -30.25 -19.51 15.42
CA GLU A 175 -31.04 -20.42 14.61
C GLU A 175 -32.09 -19.67 13.77
N GLU A 176 -32.73 -18.64 14.35
CA GLU A 176 -33.64 -17.73 13.64
C GLU A 176 -32.93 -16.95 12.53
N LEU A 177 -31.72 -16.44 12.81
CA LEU A 177 -30.91 -15.76 11.80
C LEU A 177 -30.48 -16.70 10.67
N ASN A 178 -30.22 -17.96 10.98
CA ASN A 178 -29.84 -18.99 10.01
C ASN A 178 -31.03 -19.37 9.10
N GLU A 179 -32.23 -19.55 9.65
CA GLU A 179 -33.48 -19.75 8.89
C GLU A 179 -33.75 -18.59 7.92
N GLU A 180 -33.65 -17.35 8.39
CA GLU A 180 -33.90 -16.17 7.56
C GLU A 180 -32.84 -16.03 6.47
N LEU A 181 -31.58 -16.36 6.76
CA LEU A 181 -30.50 -16.43 5.77
C LEU A 181 -30.76 -17.49 4.69
N PHE A 182 -31.25 -18.68 5.05
CA PHE A 182 -31.63 -19.71 4.08
C PHE A 182 -32.78 -19.26 3.19
N LYS A 183 -33.72 -18.50 3.75
CA LYS A 183 -34.83 -17.91 3.01
C LYS A 183 -34.35 -16.87 2.00
N GLN A 184 -33.44 -15.99 2.40
CA GLN A 184 -32.78 -15.02 1.52
C GLN A 184 -31.95 -15.72 0.44
N MET A 185 -31.27 -16.82 0.77
CA MET A 185 -30.49 -17.62 -0.18
C MET A 185 -31.37 -18.22 -1.30
N LYS A 186 -32.54 -18.76 -0.96
CA LYS A 186 -33.52 -19.28 -1.95
C LYS A 186 -34.13 -18.18 -2.83
N VAL A 187 -34.19 -16.94 -2.34
CA VAL A 187 -34.60 -15.78 -3.16
C VAL A 187 -33.50 -15.43 -4.15
N VAL A 188 -32.26 -15.32 -3.69
CA VAL A 188 -31.09 -15.04 -4.54
C VAL A 188 -30.90 -16.11 -5.62
N GLU A 189 -31.05 -17.39 -5.29
CA GLU A 189 -30.96 -18.49 -6.26
C GLU A 189 -31.99 -18.34 -7.41
N ARG A 190 -33.23 -17.97 -7.09
CA ARG A 190 -34.27 -17.70 -8.08
C ARG A 190 -33.95 -16.49 -8.97
N GLU A 191 -33.38 -15.44 -8.41
CA GLU A 191 -32.98 -14.26 -9.20
C GLU A 191 -31.77 -14.56 -10.09
N THR A 192 -30.80 -15.34 -9.59
CA THR A 192 -29.62 -15.74 -10.36
C THR A 192 -30.01 -16.62 -11.55
N ALA A 193 -30.98 -17.52 -11.39
CA ALA A 193 -31.53 -18.32 -12.48
C ALA A 193 -32.24 -17.45 -13.54
N ARG A 194 -32.96 -16.40 -13.13
CA ARG A 194 -33.60 -15.44 -14.05
C ARG A 194 -32.57 -14.62 -14.82
N ILE A 195 -31.51 -14.17 -14.18
CA ILE A 195 -30.42 -13.42 -14.83
C ILE A 195 -29.70 -14.31 -15.85
N SER A 196 -29.39 -15.56 -15.49
CA SER A 196 -28.78 -16.51 -16.43
C SER A 196 -29.69 -16.80 -17.63
N TYR A 197 -31.00 -16.92 -17.42
CA TYR A 197 -31.97 -17.08 -18.50
C TYR A 197 -32.02 -15.86 -19.42
N LEU A 198 -32.02 -14.65 -18.86
CA LEU A 198 -32.00 -13.40 -19.62
C LEU A 198 -30.70 -13.24 -20.42
N GLN A 199 -29.54 -13.58 -19.84
CA GLN A 199 -28.26 -13.54 -20.56
C GLN A 199 -28.23 -14.50 -21.75
N THR A 200 -28.77 -15.72 -21.61
CA THR A 200 -28.89 -16.68 -22.73
C THR A 200 -29.81 -16.14 -23.81
N ARG A 201 -30.91 -15.49 -23.44
CA ARG A 201 -31.88 -14.93 -24.40
C ARG A 201 -31.34 -13.70 -25.12
N VAL A 202 -30.59 -12.84 -24.44
CA VAL A 202 -29.86 -11.72 -25.05
C VAL A 202 -28.83 -12.25 -26.04
N LYS A 203 -28.02 -13.26 -25.67
CA LYS A 203 -27.05 -13.89 -26.58
C LYS A 203 -27.69 -14.50 -27.82
N MET A 204 -28.85 -15.14 -27.67
CA MET A 204 -29.60 -15.69 -28.80
C MET A 204 -30.09 -14.55 -29.71
N LEU A 205 -30.65 -13.48 -29.15
CA LEU A 205 -31.12 -12.33 -29.92
C LEU A 205 -29.99 -11.62 -30.67
N THR A 206 -28.82 -11.45 -30.05
CA THR A 206 -27.64 -10.88 -30.73
C THR A 206 -27.20 -11.77 -31.89
N SER A 207 -27.14 -13.10 -31.71
CA SER A 207 -26.78 -14.00 -32.81
C SER A 207 -27.79 -13.98 -33.98
N VAL A 208 -29.08 -13.78 -33.67
CA VAL A 208 -30.13 -13.67 -34.72
C VAL A 208 -30.04 -12.34 -35.45
N LEU A 209 -29.72 -11.26 -34.75
CA LEU A 209 -29.51 -9.94 -35.37
C LEU A 209 -28.28 -9.95 -36.28
N ASP A 210 -27.18 -10.57 -35.85
CA ASP A 210 -25.96 -10.68 -36.64
C ASP A 210 -26.20 -11.51 -37.92
N ALA A 211 -26.86 -12.67 -37.80
CA ALA A 211 -27.21 -13.50 -38.97
C ALA A 211 -28.14 -12.76 -39.96
N LYS A 212 -29.04 -11.91 -39.46
CA LYS A 212 -29.93 -11.11 -40.31
C LYS A 212 -29.19 -9.96 -40.99
N ALA A 213 -28.22 -9.34 -40.31
CA ALA A 213 -27.38 -8.30 -40.88
C ALA A 213 -26.50 -8.85 -42.01
N GLU A 214 -25.94 -10.05 -41.83
CA GLU A 214 -25.15 -10.75 -42.84
C GLU A 214 -25.98 -11.09 -44.08
N ALA A 215 -27.17 -11.66 -43.91
CA ALA A 215 -28.08 -11.95 -45.03
C ALA A 215 -28.54 -10.68 -45.79
N LEU A 216 -28.75 -9.57 -45.08
CA LEU A 216 -29.08 -8.29 -45.73
C LEU A 216 -27.89 -7.75 -46.52
N SER A 217 -26.66 -7.91 -46.01
CA SER A 217 -25.45 -7.48 -46.73
C SER A 217 -25.27 -8.24 -48.05
N GLU A 218 -25.46 -9.57 -48.07
CA GLU A 218 -25.37 -10.40 -49.28
C GLU A 218 -26.42 -10.01 -50.34
N VAL A 219 -27.65 -9.72 -49.91
CA VAL A 219 -28.73 -9.28 -50.82
C VAL A 219 -28.42 -7.92 -51.44
N THR A 220 -27.80 -7.02 -50.67
CA THR A 220 -27.44 -5.67 -51.14
C THR A 220 -26.31 -5.76 -52.17
N ASP A 221 -25.29 -6.57 -51.90
CA ASP A 221 -24.14 -6.81 -52.78
C ASP A 221 -24.56 -7.51 -54.10
N SER A 222 -25.51 -8.45 -54.02
CA SER A 222 -26.10 -9.11 -55.20
C SER A 222 -26.90 -8.14 -56.08
N ARG A 223 -27.58 -7.16 -55.47
CA ARG A 223 -28.36 -6.13 -56.20
C ARG A 223 -27.45 -5.12 -56.92
N GLU A 224 -26.32 -4.74 -56.32
CA GLU A 224 -25.33 -3.88 -56.98
C GLU A 224 -24.67 -4.58 -58.18
N ASN A 225 -24.28 -5.85 -58.02
CA ASN A 225 -23.69 -6.63 -59.11
C ASN A 225 -24.67 -6.90 -60.27
N GLY A 226 -25.94 -7.17 -59.96
CA GLY A 226 -26.98 -7.30 -60.99
C GLY A 226 -27.27 -6.00 -61.74
N SER A 227 -27.24 -4.85 -61.05
CA SER A 227 -27.43 -3.54 -61.69
C SER A 227 -26.25 -3.10 -62.58
N MET A 228 -25.05 -3.62 -62.33
CA MET A 228 -23.89 -3.39 -63.20
C MET A 228 -23.93 -4.28 -64.45
N ALA A 229 -24.46 -5.51 -64.34
CA ALA A 229 -24.61 -6.42 -65.47
C ALA A 229 -25.63 -5.94 -66.52
N ASP A 230 -26.70 -5.26 -66.09
CA ASP A 230 -27.72 -4.66 -66.99
C ASP A 230 -27.26 -3.36 -67.68
N LYS A 231 -26.09 -2.82 -67.32
CA LYS A 231 -25.53 -1.57 -67.85
C LYS A 231 -24.43 -1.77 -68.90
N ILE A 232 -24.18 -3.01 -69.34
CA ILE A 232 -23.26 -3.38 -70.42
C ILE A 232 -24.07 -3.95 -71.58
#